data_AF-A0A421BF57-F1
#
_entry.id   AF-A0A421BF57-F1
#
_cell.length_a   1.000
_cell.length_b   1.000
_cell.length_c   1.000
_cell.angle_alpha   90.00
_cell.angle_beta   90.00
_cell.angle_gamma   90.00
#
_symmetry.space_group_name_H-M   'P 1'
#
loop_
_entity.id
_entity.type
_entity.pdbx_description
1 polymer ?
#
loop_
_entity_poly.entity_id
_entity_poly.type
_entity_poly.pdbx_seq_one_letter_code
_entity_poly.pdbx_strand_id
1 'polypeptide(L)'
;MFRKKGLKIILIVYTLLLPIIYIFKNIYILSFLIFLWSVIQWASGPMIQKMLINKSRNNRESEKLLSLNMSFINFGISLGGILGGVAIKYSIQKLPLFAMSMAVLPILTNMCIRNKKE
;
A
#
# COMPACT_ATOMS: atom_id res chain seq x y z
N MET A 1 -14.61 -7.96 -13.53
CA MET A 1 -15.24 -7.19 -12.43
C MET A 1 -14.65 -7.49 -11.05
N PHE A 2 -14.36 -8.75 -10.69
CA PHE A 2 -13.79 -9.16 -9.39
C PHE A 2 -12.41 -8.56 -9.04
N ARG A 3 -11.50 -8.38 -10.02
CA ARG A 3 -10.12 -7.94 -9.78
C ARG A 3 -9.96 -6.53 -9.19
N LYS A 4 -10.75 -5.56 -9.63
CA LYS A 4 -10.70 -4.18 -9.12
C LYS A 4 -11.26 -4.08 -7.69
N LYS A 5 -12.26 -4.91 -7.37
CA LYS A 5 -12.81 -5.01 -6.01
C LYS A 5 -11.78 -5.62 -5.05
N GLY A 6 -11.06 -6.66 -5.47
CA GLY A 6 -9.99 -7.28 -4.67
C GLY A 6 -8.88 -6.32 -4.26
N LEU A 7 -8.33 -5.53 -5.20
CA LEU A 7 -7.32 -4.52 -4.87
C LEU A 7 -7.85 -3.48 -3.87
N LYS A 8 -9.07 -2.98 -4.07
CA LYS A 8 -9.69 -2.01 -3.15
C LYS A 8 -9.84 -2.59 -1.74
N ILE A 9 -10.26 -3.85 -1.63
CA ILE A 9 -10.38 -4.54 -0.34
C ILE A 9 -9.02 -4.64 0.34
N ILE A 10 -7.99 -5.10 -0.37
CA ILE A 10 -6.63 -5.18 0.19
C ILE A 10 -6.15 -3.81 0.69
N LEU A 11 -6.31 -2.76 -0.13
CA LEU A 11 -5.94 -1.39 0.25
C LEU A 11 -6.61 -0.94 1.54
N ILE A 12 -7.91 -1.18 1.68
CA ILE A 12 -8.67 -0.83 2.88
C ILE A 12 -8.20 -1.66 4.09
N VAL A 13 -8.05 -2.97 3.91
CA VAL A 13 -7.73 -3.89 5.02
C VAL A 13 -6.36 -3.58 5.61
N TYR A 14 -5.29 -3.45 4.80
CA TYR A 14 -3.98 -3.12 5.38
C TYR A 14 -3.94 -1.70 5.95
N THR A 15 -4.74 -0.77 5.43
CA THR A 15 -4.83 0.59 6.00
C THR A 15 -5.51 0.58 7.37
N LEU A 16 -6.58 -0.20 7.53
CA LEU A 16 -7.30 -0.35 8.81
C LEU A 16 -6.53 -1.17 9.85
N LEU A 17 -5.60 -2.02 9.43
CA LEU A 17 -4.71 -2.74 10.34
C LEU A 17 -3.72 -1.82 11.08
N LEU A 18 -3.37 -0.66 10.52
CA LEU A 18 -2.42 0.28 11.13
C LEU A 18 -2.90 0.91 12.45
N PRO A 19 -4.13 1.46 12.58
CA PRO A 19 -4.63 1.91 13.88
C PRO A 19 -4.85 0.77 14.87
N ILE A 20 -5.10 -0.46 14.40
CA ILE A 20 -5.17 -1.65 15.27
C ILE A 20 -3.79 -1.91 15.88
N ILE A 21 -2.73 -1.92 15.06
CA ILE A 21 -1.33 -2.07 15.52
C ILE A 21 -0.98 -1.00 16.56
N TYR A 22 -1.48 0.23 16.41
CA TYR A 22 -1.26 1.31 17.38
C TYR A 22 -1.85 1.04 18.77
N ILE A 23 -3.03 0.41 18.85
CA ILE A 23 -3.77 0.20 20.10
C ILE A 23 -3.12 -0.89 20.97
N PHE A 24 -2.57 -1.93 20.35
CA PHE A 24 -2.03 -3.08 21.07
C PHE A 24 -0.60 -2.83 21.58
N LYS A 25 -0.36 -3.18 22.85
CA LYS A 25 0.96 -3.07 23.50
C LYS A 25 1.63 -4.41 23.79
N ASN A 26 0.88 -5.51 23.68
CA ASN A 26 1.41 -6.87 23.90
C ASN A 26 2.27 -7.29 22.69
N ILE A 27 3.51 -7.71 22.94
CA ILE A 27 4.50 -8.03 21.89
C ILE A 27 4.10 -9.23 21.01
N TYR A 28 3.42 -10.24 21.55
CA TYR A 28 2.95 -11.39 20.78
C TYR A 28 1.84 -10.99 19.81
N ILE A 29 0.88 -10.20 20.30
CA ILE A 29 -0.21 -9.67 19.48
C ILE A 29 0.35 -8.72 18.41
N LEU A 30 1.28 -7.83 18.79
CA LEU A 30 1.90 -6.88 17.88
C LEU A 30 2.64 -7.59 16.75
N SER A 31 3.45 -8.61 17.08
CA SER A 31 4.19 -9.41 16.09
C SER A 31 3.24 -10.09 15.09
N PHE A 32 2.14 -10.67 15.60
CA PHE A 32 1.13 -11.29 14.74
C PHE A 32 0.44 -10.28 13.83
N LEU A 33 0.07 -9.10 14.35
CA LEU A 33 -0.57 -8.04 13.56
C LEU A 33 0.37 -7.47 12.49
N ILE A 34 1.65 -7.28 12.80
CA ILE A 34 2.66 -6.84 11.83
C ILE A 34 2.86 -7.90 10.75
N PHE A 35 2.91 -9.18 11.12
CA PHE A 35 2.97 -10.29 10.17
C PHE A 35 1.76 -10.27 9.22
N LEU A 36 0.55 -10.18 9.77
CA LEU A 36 -0.68 -10.14 8.98
C LEU A 36 -0.72 -8.92 8.06
N TRP A 37 -0.34 -7.74 8.57
CA TRP A 37 -0.21 -6.52 7.79
C TRP A 37 0.77 -6.70 6.63
N SER A 38 1.92 -7.35 6.87
CA SER A 38 2.96 -7.59 5.86
C SER A 38 2.47 -8.50 4.74
N VAL A 39 1.78 -9.59 5.07
CA VAL A 39 1.20 -10.51 4.08
C VAL A 39 0.16 -9.81 3.20
N ILE A 40 -0.73 -9.02 3.81
CA ILE A 40 -1.80 -8.32 3.09
C ILE A 40 -1.22 -7.19 2.22
N GLN A 41 -0.25 -6.44 2.75
CA GLN A 41 0.44 -5.39 1.99
C GLN A 41 1.15 -6.00 0.77
N TRP A 42 1.88 -7.10 0.95
CA TRP A 42 2.60 -7.76 -0.14
C TRP A 42 1.67 -8.28 -1.24
N ALA A 43 0.49 -8.81 -0.87
CA ALA A 43 -0.50 -9.29 -1.83
C ALA A 43 -0.98 -8.23 -2.85
N SER A 44 -0.84 -6.93 -2.52
CA SER A 44 -1.15 -5.84 -3.45
C SER A 44 -0.22 -5.83 -4.68
N GLY A 45 1.05 -6.23 -4.52
CA GLY A 45 2.06 -6.19 -5.58
C GLY A 45 1.71 -7.07 -6.78
N PRO A 46 1.52 -8.39 -6.61
CA PRO A 46 1.12 -9.29 -7.70
C PRO A 46 -0.20 -8.87 -8.36
N MET A 47 -1.15 -8.33 -7.60
CA MET A 47 -2.41 -7.82 -8.15
C MET A 47 -2.20 -6.62 -9.08
N ILE A 48 -1.41 -5.63 -8.67
CA ILE A 48 -1.10 -4.43 -9.46
C ILE A 48 -0.31 -4.81 -10.71
N GLN A 49 0.73 -5.64 -10.59
CA GLN A 49 1.53 -6.09 -11.74
C GLN A 49 0.66 -6.80 -12.78
N LYS A 50 -0.18 -7.75 -12.35
CA LYS A 50 -1.10 -8.46 -13.24
C LYS A 50 -2.26 -7.57 -13.74
N MET A 51 -2.46 -6.37 -13.19
CA MET A 51 -3.38 -5.36 -13.75
C MET A 51 -2.71 -4.52 -14.83
N LEU A 52 -1.41 -4.19 -14.67
CA LEU A 52 -0.63 -3.46 -15.65
C LEU A 52 -0.44 -4.31 -16.92
N ILE A 53 -0.04 -5.57 -16.77
CA ILE A 53 0.12 -6.51 -17.89
C ILE A 53 -1.17 -6.63 -18.70
N ASN A 54 -2.30 -6.90 -18.03
CA ASN A 54 -3.60 -7.07 -18.68
C ASN A 54 -4.14 -5.81 -19.38
N LYS A 55 -3.63 -4.62 -19.05
CA LYS A 55 -4.04 -3.36 -19.69
C LYS A 55 -3.10 -2.92 -20.80
N SER A 56 -1.91 -3.51 -20.88
CA SER A 56 -0.95 -3.22 -21.95
C SER A 56 -1.46 -3.77 -23.29
N ARG A 57 -1.14 -3.08 -24.39
CA ARG A 57 -1.51 -3.51 -25.75
C ARG A 57 -0.54 -4.55 -26.30
N ASN A 58 0.70 -4.53 -25.84
CA ASN A 58 1.76 -5.44 -26.27
C ASN A 58 2.81 -5.63 -25.16
N ASN A 59 3.71 -6.60 -25.36
CA ASN A 59 4.74 -6.96 -24.39
C ASN A 59 5.71 -5.79 -24.09
N ARG A 60 6.08 -4.99 -25.10
CA ARG A 60 6.96 -3.82 -24.91
C ARG A 60 6.34 -2.75 -24.01
N GLU A 61 5.04 -2.51 -24.15
CA GLU A 61 4.30 -1.59 -23.27
C GLU A 61 4.17 -2.16 -21.85
N SER A 62 3.92 -3.47 -21.72
CA SER A 62 3.89 -4.15 -20.43
C SER A 62 5.20 -4.00 -19.67
N GLU A 63 6.33 -4.25 -20.32
CA GLU A 63 7.66 -4.11 -19.73
C GLU A 63 7.94 -2.68 -19.25
N LYS A 64 7.57 -1.67 -20.06
CA LYS A 64 7.69 -0.25 -19.68
C LYS A 64 6.82 0.09 -18.47
N LEU A 65 5.58 -0.42 -18.40
CA LEU A 65 4.70 -0.19 -17.26
C LEU A 65 5.19 -0.87 -15.99
N LEU A 66 5.75 -2.08 -16.10
CA LEU A 66 6.32 -2.81 -14.98
C LEU A 66 7.62 -2.17 -14.46
N SER A 67 8.50 -1.71 -15.36
CA SER A 67 9.73 -1.01 -14.96
C SER A 67 9.41 0.32 -14.27
N LEU A 68 8.47 1.09 -14.80
CA LEU A 68 8.00 2.32 -14.18
C LEU A 68 7.37 2.04 -12.80
N ASN A 69 6.59 0.97 -12.67
CA ASN A 69 6.03 0.54 -11.38
C ASN A 69 7.13 0.22 -10.37
N MET A 70 8.21 -0.46 -10.77
CA MET A 70 9.35 -0.72 -9.88
C MET A 70 10.06 0.58 -9.47
N SER A 71 10.21 1.55 -10.38
CA SER A 71 10.73 2.88 -10.04
C SER A 71 9.89 3.58 -8.98
N PHE A 72 8.56 3.53 -9.11
CA PHE A 72 7.66 4.12 -8.11
C PHE A 72 7.68 3.38 -6.77
N ILE A 73 7.81 2.05 -6.77
CA ILE A 73 7.99 1.28 -5.52
C ILE A 73 9.27 1.72 -4.80
N ASN A 74 10.39 1.78 -5.52
CA ASN A 74 11.67 2.22 -4.95
C ASN A 74 11.58 3.66 -4.43
N PHE A 75 10.99 4.57 -5.20
CA PHE A 75 10.74 5.94 -4.77
C PHE A 75 9.90 6.00 -3.49
N GLY A 76 8.81 5.22 -3.43
CA GLY A 76 7.94 5.13 -2.26
C GLY A 76 8.65 4.58 -1.03
N ILE A 77 9.51 3.56 -1.18
CA ILE A 77 10.33 3.01 -0.09
C ILE A 77 11.32 4.06 0.42
N SER A 78 12.03 4.76 -0.47
CA SER A 78 12.97 5.82 -0.09
C SER A 78 12.26 6.97 0.63
N LEU A 79 11.16 7.46 0.08
CA LEU A 79 10.36 8.52 0.69
C LEU A 79 9.78 8.09 2.04
N GLY A 80 9.27 6.86 2.12
CA GLY A 80 8.77 6.25 3.35
C GLY A 80 9.85 6.11 4.42
N GLY A 81 11.08 5.77 4.04
CA GLY A 81 12.22 5.74 4.95
C GLY A 81 12.57 7.10 5.53
N ILE A 82 12.59 8.15 4.69
CA ILE A 82 12.84 9.53 5.14
C ILE A 82 11.73 9.99 6.09
N LEU A 83 10.47 9.89 5.66
CA LEU A 83 9.32 10.34 6.44
C LEU A 83 9.15 9.53 7.73
N GLY A 84 9.34 8.21 7.66
CA GLY A 84 9.29 7.31 8.82
C GLY A 84 10.42 7.60 9.82
N GLY A 85 11.65 7.85 9.34
CA GLY A 85 12.77 8.23 10.18
C GLY A 85 12.53 9.55 10.90
N VAL A 86 11.92 10.54 10.23
CA VAL A 86 11.48 11.79 10.87
C VAL A 86 10.37 11.52 11.90
N ALA A 87 9.37 10.70 11.58
CA ALA A 87 8.25 10.40 12.47
C ALA A 87 8.69 9.73 13.79
N ILE A 88 9.67 8.82 13.73
CA ILE A 88 10.20 8.13 14.92
C ILE A 88 10.85 9.09 15.90
N LYS A 89 11.44 10.21 15.44
CA LYS A 89 11.99 11.26 16.33
C LYS A 89 10.94 11.88 17.24
N TYR A 90 9.68 11.91 16.83
CA TYR A 90 8.58 12.44 17.63
C TYR A 90 7.96 11.37 18.53
N SER A 91 7.63 10.19 17.97
CA SER A 91 7.12 9.07 18.75
C SER A 91 7.08 7.79 17.91
N ILE A 92 7.80 6.77 18.36
CA ILE A 92 7.73 5.44 17.73
C ILE A 92 6.33 4.82 17.84
N GLN A 93 5.61 5.09 18.93
CA GLN A 93 4.25 4.60 19.13
C GLN A 93 3.29 5.17 18.09
N LYS A 94 3.45 6.43 17.66
CA LYS A 94 2.56 7.06 16.68
C LYS A 94 2.89 6.69 15.22
N LEU A 95 3.97 5.93 14.98
CA LEU A 95 4.41 5.57 13.63
C LEU A 95 3.33 4.87 12.78
N PRO A 96 2.53 3.91 13.30
CA PRO A 96 1.47 3.27 12.53
C PRO A 96 0.40 4.27 12.05
N LEU A 97 0.05 5.26 12.89
CA LEU A 97 -0.91 6.31 12.53
C LEU A 97 -0.34 7.23 11.44
N PHE A 98 0.96 7.55 11.52
CA PHE A 98 1.62 8.30 10.46
C PHE A 98 1.63 7.52 9.13
N ALA A 99 1.98 6.23 9.17
CA ALA A 99 1.92 5.35 7.99
C ALA A 99 0.50 5.25 7.40
N MET A 100 -0.54 5.30 8.24
CA MET A 100 -1.94 5.30 7.80
C MET A 100 -2.24 6.50 6.90
N SER A 101 -1.72 7.69 7.21
CA SER A 101 -1.93 8.88 6.37
C SER A 101 -1.42 8.69 4.94
N MET A 102 -0.30 7.99 4.78
CA MET A 102 0.27 7.65 3.48
C MET A 102 -0.51 6.52 2.79
N ALA A 103 -0.96 5.53 3.55
CA ALA A 103 -1.76 4.41 3.06
C ALA A 103 -3.14 4.81 2.52
N VAL A 104 -3.69 5.94 2.98
CA VAL A 104 -4.97 6.49 2.50
C VAL A 104 -4.85 7.08 1.08
N LEU A 105 -3.68 7.62 0.69
CA LEU A 105 -3.48 8.22 -0.63
C LEU A 105 -3.88 7.32 -1.82
N PRO A 106 -3.45 6.05 -1.91
CA PRO A 106 -3.86 5.17 -3.00
C PRO A 106 -5.37 4.87 -3.02
N ILE A 107 -6.05 4.94 -1.88
CA ILE A 107 -7.51 4.80 -1.82
C ILE A 107 -8.18 6.03 -2.43
N LEU A 108 -7.71 7.23 -2.06
CA LEU A 108 -8.22 8.50 -2.58
C LEU A 108 -8.00 8.64 -4.08
N THR A 109 -6.82 8.30 -4.59
CA THR A 109 -6.53 8.37 -6.02
C THR A 109 -7.40 7.39 -6.81
N ASN A 110 -7.62 6.18 -6.31
CA ASN A 110 -8.52 5.21 -6.92
C ASN A 110 -9.98 5.71 -6.96
N MET A 111 -10.43 6.43 -5.91
CA MET A 111 -11.76 7.06 -5.89
C MET A 111 -11.87 8.21 -6.90
N CYS A 112 -10.88 9.10 -6.93
CA CYS A 112 -10.86 10.28 -7.80
C CYS A 112 -10.83 9.89 -9.29
N ILE A 113 -10.01 8.90 -9.67
CA ILE A 113 -9.93 8.40 -11.05
C ILE A 113 -11.25 7.77 -11.50
N ARG A 114 -12.03 7.19 -10.57
CA ARG A 114 -13.31 6.56 -10.89
C ARG A 114 -14.40 7.59 -11.15
N ASN A 115 -14.43 8.68 -10.39
CA ASN A 115 -15.40 9.76 -10.54
C ASN A 115 -15.30 10.49 -11.88
N LYS A 116 -14.14 10.43 -12.55
CA LYS A 116 -13.91 11.06 -13.86
C LYS A 116 -14.36 10.20 -15.06
N LYS A 117 -14.87 8.99 -14.81
CA LYS A 117 -15.31 8.02 -15.84
C LYS A 117 -16.81 7.74 -15.82
N GLU A 118 -17.52 8.35 -14.88
CA GLU A 118 -18.99 8.47 -14.85
C GLU A 118 -19.35 9.86 -15.38
#